data_AF-A0A916NMH9-F1
#
_entry.id   AF-A0A916NMH9-F1
#
_cell.length_a   1.000
_cell.length_b   1.000
_cell.length_c   1.000
_cell.angle_alpha   90.00
_cell.angle_beta   90.00
_cell.angle_gamma   90.00
#
_symmetry.space_group_name_H-M   'P 1'
#
loop_
_entity.id
_entity.type
_entity.pdbx_description
1 polymer ?
#
loop_
_entity_poly.entity_id
_entity_poly.type
_entity_poly.pdbx_seq_one_letter_code
_entity_poly.pdbx_strand_id
1 'polypeptide(L)'
;MLLVLDEQYKKGNVSSKYYAYLYDRVQRNNQEEQLYGTQPSDDKTGNLFDSNDGIILPTHLADPKHVDEQRKQVGLEPLGKYYEAILEMLCRPKNIT
;
A
#
# COMPACT_ATOMS: atom_id res chain seq x y z
N MET A 1 -8.08 13.04 -2.11
CA MET A 1 -8.86 12.33 -1.07
C MET A 1 -10.30 12.85 -1.00
N LEU A 2 -11.30 11.98 -0.77
CA LEU A 2 -12.68 12.42 -0.48
C LEU A 2 -12.69 13.19 0.85
N LEU A 3 -12.86 14.52 0.81
CA LEU A 3 -12.81 15.39 2.00
C LEU A 3 -13.68 14.89 3.16
N VAL A 4 -14.84 14.32 2.85
CA VAL A 4 -15.76 13.71 3.82
C VAL A 4 -15.11 12.54 4.58
N LEU A 5 -14.37 11.68 3.88
CA LEU A 5 -13.73 10.52 4.51
C LEU A 5 -12.67 10.96 5.54
N ASP A 6 -11.89 11.97 5.20
CA ASP A 6 -10.87 12.52 6.10
C ASP A 6 -11.47 13.11 7.37
N GLU A 7 -12.58 13.84 7.22
CA GLU A 7 -13.34 14.37 8.35
C GLU A 7 -13.89 13.25 9.24
N GLN A 8 -14.47 12.20 8.65
CA GLN A 8 -15.00 11.07 9.41
C GLN A 8 -13.90 10.26 10.09
N TYR A 9 -12.74 10.11 9.46
CA TYR A 9 -11.56 9.48 10.06
C TYR A 9 -11.08 10.26 11.28
N LYS A 10 -10.95 11.58 11.18
CA LYS A 10 -10.59 12.47 12.32
C LYS A 10 -11.58 12.40 13.47
N LYS A 11 -12.85 12.11 13.18
CA LYS A 11 -13.92 11.90 14.18
C LYS A 11 -13.91 10.49 14.80
N GLY A 12 -13.08 9.57 14.31
CA GLY A 12 -13.04 8.18 14.77
C GLY A 12 -14.19 7.31 14.25
N ASN A 13 -14.95 7.79 13.25
CA ASN A 13 -16.10 7.08 12.68
C ASN A 13 -15.69 6.05 11.61
N VAL A 14 -14.41 5.99 11.27
CA VAL A 14 -13.87 5.13 10.22
C VAL A 14 -12.71 4.33 10.79
N SER A 15 -12.64 3.04 10.44
CA SER A 15 -11.48 2.21 10.74
C SER A 15 -10.22 2.78 10.09
N SER A 16 -9.17 3.03 10.88
CA SER A 16 -7.88 3.53 10.38
C SER A 16 -7.30 2.65 9.28
N LYS A 17 -7.46 1.33 9.43
CA LYS A 17 -7.00 0.34 8.44
C LYS A 17 -7.73 0.50 7.10
N TYR A 18 -9.06 0.62 7.13
CA TYR A 18 -9.83 0.79 5.88
C TYR A 18 -9.65 2.18 5.27
N TYR A 19 -9.44 3.21 6.10
CA TYR A 19 -9.03 4.53 5.64
C TYR A 19 -7.72 4.45 4.85
N ALA A 20 -6.68 3.80 5.38
CA ALA A 20 -5.38 3.67 4.72
C ALA A 20 -5.49 2.99 3.35
N TYR A 21 -6.26 1.90 3.24
CA TYR A 21 -6.49 1.23 1.96
C TYR A 21 -7.17 2.13 0.92
N LEU A 22 -8.22 2.84 1.33
CA LEU A 22 -8.96 3.71 0.41
C LEU A 22 -8.14 4.95 0.05
N TYR A 23 -7.36 5.49 0.99
CA TYR A 23 -6.45 6.60 0.76
C TYR A 23 -5.48 6.27 -0.38
N ASP A 24 -4.67 5.22 -0.23
CA ASP A 24 -3.68 4.87 -1.26
C ASP A 24 -4.34 4.51 -2.60
N ARG A 25 -5.54 3.93 -2.59
CA ARG A 25 -6.29 3.67 -3.83
C ARG A 25 -6.64 4.96 -4.57
N VAL A 26 -7.07 6.00 -3.83
CA VAL A 26 -7.33 7.33 -4.40
C VAL A 26 -6.05 7.96 -4.93
N GLN A 27 -4.95 7.90 -4.16
CA GLN A 27 -3.65 8.42 -4.60
C GLN A 27 -3.19 7.75 -5.90
N ARG A 28 -3.23 6.42 -5.96
CA ARG A 28 -2.90 5.64 -7.16
C ARG A 28 -3.73 6.08 -8.37
N ASN A 29 -5.05 6.20 -8.21
CA ASN A 29 -5.93 6.60 -9.31
C ASN A 29 -5.63 8.03 -9.82
N ASN A 30 -5.09 8.88 -8.95
CA ASN A 30 -4.66 10.24 -9.27
C ASN A 30 -3.20 10.33 -9.74
N GLN A 31 -2.47 9.21 -9.84
CA GLN A 31 -1.03 9.18 -10.12
C GLN A 31 -0.18 9.93 -9.07
N GLU A 32 -0.65 9.92 -7.82
CA GLU A 32 0.03 10.50 -6.67
C GLU A 32 0.72 9.41 -5.83
N GLU A 33 1.65 9.85 -4.98
CA GLU A 33 2.38 8.97 -4.06
C GLU A 33 1.44 8.35 -3.01
N GLN A 34 1.70 7.08 -2.69
CA GLN A 34 1.03 6.35 -1.61
C GLN A 34 1.65 6.71 -0.27
N LEU A 35 0.82 6.75 0.77
CA LEU A 35 1.30 6.98 2.13
C LEU A 35 1.63 5.64 2.81
N TYR A 36 0.76 4.64 2.64
CA TYR A 36 0.88 3.37 3.37
C TYR A 36 1.40 2.21 2.51
N GLY A 37 1.51 2.39 1.19
CA GLY A 37 2.02 1.36 0.27
C GLY A 37 1.10 0.16 0.10
N THR A 38 -0.21 0.36 0.22
CA THR A 38 -1.20 -0.73 0.18
C THR A 38 -1.66 -1.12 -1.22
N GLN A 39 -1.23 -0.41 -2.26
CA GLN A 39 -1.50 -0.74 -3.66
C GLN A 39 -0.23 -1.34 -4.30
N PRO A 40 -0.17 -2.68 -4.46
CA PRO A 40 1.05 -3.41 -4.82
C PRO A 40 1.42 -3.40 -6.31
N SER A 41 0.81 -2.52 -7.11
CA SER A 41 1.12 -2.37 -8.54
C SER A 41 1.28 -0.89 -8.81
N ASP A 42 2.44 -0.52 -9.36
CA ASP A 42 2.76 0.85 -9.79
C ASP A 42 2.35 1.10 -11.25
N ASP A 43 2.19 0.04 -12.04
CA ASP A 43 1.80 0.17 -13.43
C ASP A 43 0.28 0.41 -13.59
N LYS A 44 -0.09 1.06 -14.69
CA LYS A 44 -1.50 1.32 -15.03
C LYS A 44 -2.24 0.04 -15.40
N THR A 45 -1.55 -1.09 -15.54
CA THR A 45 -2.13 -2.36 -16.00
C THR A 45 -2.60 -3.22 -14.84
N GLY A 46 -2.11 -2.98 -13.63
CA GLY A 46 -2.40 -3.82 -12.46
C GLY A 46 -1.40 -4.95 -12.26
N ASN A 47 -0.30 -5.01 -13.01
CA ASN A 47 0.69 -6.07 -12.87
C ASN A 47 1.46 -5.89 -11.55
N LEU A 48 1.57 -6.98 -10.81
CA LEU A 48 2.32 -7.08 -9.55
C LEU A 48 3.77 -7.51 -9.76
N PHE A 49 4.11 -7.93 -10.99
CA PHE A 49 5.38 -8.56 -11.32
C PHE A 49 6.03 -7.86 -12.50
N ASP A 50 7.35 -7.69 -12.42
CA ASP A 50 8.16 -7.25 -13.55
C ASP A 50 8.42 -8.40 -14.55
N SER A 51 9.15 -8.13 -15.63
CA SER A 51 9.48 -9.11 -16.66
C SER A 51 10.38 -10.26 -16.17
N ASN A 52 10.94 -10.17 -14.97
CA ASN A 52 11.81 -11.15 -14.33
C ASN A 52 11.14 -11.87 -13.15
N ASP A 53 9.80 -11.78 -13.04
CA ASP A 53 9.00 -12.31 -11.91
C ASP A 53 9.34 -11.68 -10.54
N GLY A 54 10.03 -10.54 -10.50
CA GLY A 54 10.25 -9.76 -9.29
C GLY A 54 8.96 -9.02 -8.90
N ILE A 55 8.67 -8.89 -7.59
CA ILE A 55 7.55 -8.04 -7.16
C ILE A 55 7.88 -6.59 -7.51
N ILE A 56 6.93 -5.93 -8.15
CA ILE A 56 6.96 -4.49 -8.24
C ILE A 56 6.50 -3.93 -6.89
N LEU A 57 7.45 -3.67 -6.00
CA LEU A 57 7.17 -2.93 -4.77
C LEU A 57 6.59 -1.57 -5.15
N PRO A 58 5.74 -0.95 -4.31
CA PRO A 58 5.19 0.36 -4.59
C PRO A 58 6.35 1.33 -4.61
N THR A 59 6.78 1.70 -5.81
CA THR A 59 7.93 2.56 -6.08
C THR A 59 7.64 4.02 -5.70
N HIS A 60 6.36 4.38 -5.57
CA HIS A 60 5.88 5.72 -5.26
C HIS A 60 5.32 5.80 -3.84
N LEU A 61 6.18 5.70 -2.83
CA LEU A 61 5.84 6.05 -1.44
C LEU A 61 6.23 7.49 -1.16
N ALA A 62 5.35 8.24 -0.48
CA ALA A 62 5.63 9.62 -0.07
C ALA A 62 6.80 9.69 0.93
N ASP A 63 6.93 8.70 1.81
CA ASP A 63 8.06 8.58 2.74
C ASP A 63 8.45 7.10 2.95
N PRO A 64 9.32 6.54 2.10
CA PRO A 64 9.77 5.15 2.23
C PRO A 64 10.48 4.86 3.55
N LYS A 65 11.12 5.86 4.17
CA LYS A 65 11.93 5.66 5.39
C LYS A 65 11.06 5.42 6.61
N HIS A 66 9.88 6.03 6.66
CA HIS A 66 8.97 5.97 7.80
C HIS A 66 7.65 5.23 7.48
N VAL A 67 7.56 4.54 6.34
CA VAL A 67 6.32 3.85 5.92
C VAL A 67 5.82 2.85 6.96
N ASP A 68 6.70 2.10 7.61
CA ASP A 68 6.31 1.13 8.64
C ASP A 68 5.78 1.81 9.91
N GLU A 69 6.27 3.01 10.24
CA GLU A 69 5.75 3.81 11.35
C GLU A 69 4.33 4.30 11.03
N GLN A 70 4.11 4.78 9.81
CA GLN A 70 2.79 5.21 9.33
C GLN A 70 1.81 4.03 9.29
N ARG A 71 2.24 2.87 8.79
CA ARG A 71 1.45 1.63 8.77
C ARG A 71 1.06 1.19 10.19
N LYS A 72 2.00 1.27 11.14
CA LYS A 72 1.73 0.96 12.55
C LYS A 72 0.65 1.87 13.15
N GLN A 73 0.66 3.16 12.84
CA GLN A 73 -0.33 4.13 13.33
C GLN A 73 -1.77 3.78 12.91
N VAL A 74 -1.95 3.12 11.76
CA VAL A 74 -3.25 2.71 11.23
C VAL A 74 -3.57 1.23 11.43
N GLY A 75 -2.73 0.49 12.19
CA GLY A 75 -2.92 -0.93 12.49
C GLY A 75 -2.61 -1.88 11.32
N LEU A 76 -1.72 -1.47 10.41
CA LEU A 76 -1.20 -2.33 9.36
C LEU A 76 0.13 -2.99 9.79
N GLU A 77 0.36 -4.22 9.32
CA GLU A 77 1.65 -4.90 9.43
C GLU A 77 2.74 -4.14 8.66
N PRO A 78 4.03 -4.32 8.98
CA PRO A 78 5.14 -3.80 8.18
C PRO A 78 5.00 -4.11 6.69
N LEU A 79 5.46 -3.19 5.84
CA LEU A 79 5.32 -3.27 4.39
C LEU A 79 5.93 -4.58 3.86
N GLY A 80 7.14 -4.93 4.31
CA GLY A 80 7.80 -6.18 3.92
C GLY A 80 6.96 -7.43 4.19
N LYS A 81 6.36 -7.54 5.38
CA LYS A 81 5.47 -8.67 5.74
C LYS A 81 4.20 -8.72 4.89
N TYR A 82 3.67 -7.56 4.53
CA TYR A 82 2.50 -7.49 3.66
C TYR A 82 2.79 -8.04 2.27
N TYR A 83 3.96 -7.72 1.69
CA TYR A 83 4.37 -8.26 0.40
C TYR A 83 4.74 -9.75 0.46
N GLU A 84 5.34 -10.20 1.56
CA GLU A 84 5.54 -11.64 1.81
C GLU A 84 4.20 -12.40 1.80
N ALA A 85 3.18 -11.89 2.50
CA ALA A 85 1.86 -12.51 2.51
C ALA A 85 1.19 -12.52 1.12
N ILE A 86 1.38 -11.48 0.30
CA ILE A 86 0.90 -11.45 -1.09
C ILE A 86 1.59 -12.54 -1.92
N LEU A 87 2.91 -12.68 -1.82
CA LEU A 87 3.66 -13.71 -2.54
C LEU A 87 3.20 -15.12 -2.17
N GLU A 88 3.05 -15.37 -0.87
CA GLU A 88 2.58 -16.66 -0.36
C GLU A 88 1.19 -16.98 -0.91
N MET A 89 0.26 -16.02 -0.88
CA MET A 89 -1.09 -16.17 -1.44
C MET A 89 -1.06 -16.50 -2.94
N LEU A 90 -0.09 -15.96 -3.67
CA LEU A 90 0.10 -16.19 -5.11
C LEU A 90 0.94 -17.43 -5.42
N CYS A 91 1.31 -18.23 -4.42
CA CYS A 91 2.17 -19.42 -4.56
C CYS A 91 3.53 -19.11 -5.24
N ARG A 92 4.07 -17.91 -4.99
CA ARG A 92 5.35 -17.45 -5.56
C ARG A 92 6.43 -17.43 -4.46
N PRO A 93 7.59 -18.08 -4.66
CA PRO A 93 8.67 -18.03 -3.68
C PRO A 93 9.33 -16.63 -3.66
N LYS A 94 9.84 -16.22 -2.50
CA LYS A 94 10.56 -14.96 -2.32
C LYS A 94 11.95 -15.08 -2.98
N ASN A 95 12.05 -14.74 -4.26
CA ASN A 95 13.35 -14.58 -4.91
C ASN A 95 13.94 -13.22 -4.50
N ILE A 96 14.63 -13.19 -3.36
CA ILE A 96 15.46 -12.05 -2.98
C ILE A 96 16.82 -12.25 -3.66
N THR A 97 17.10 -11.50 -4.72
CA THR A 97 18.46 -11.27 -5.21
C THR A 97 18.98 -9.94 -4.71
#